data_AF-A0A060RE23-F1
#
_entry.id   AF-A0A060RE23-F1
#
_cell.length_a   1.000
_cell.length_b   1.000
_cell.length_c   1.000
_cell.angle_alpha   90.00
_cell.angle_beta   90.00
_cell.angle_gamma   90.00
#
_symmetry.space_group_name_H-M   'P 1'
#
loop_
_entity.id
_entity.type
_entity.pdbx_description
1 polymer ?
#
loop_
_entity_poly.entity_id
_entity_poly.type
_entity_poly.pdbx_seq_one_letter_code
_entity_poly.pdbx_strand_id
1 'polypeptide(L)'
;MQKMNNEYYCLVAGLAEYSYADKRGKIDIEAIRTEINEVLSAQDKKALELLYLYYDIENVVNILNNSKLPFNVLGNLTRVQVEEEISAFETDDEPFESLLPPPLRLTLDRYLGRYVAEDDELNFDKSLLEKSLHADYFLLCSTIKCDFLRKWCEYDRIIRNIIAVRRAAQLEKEPIMVGELEDEREFEYYSELISVLETRDFVERETKMDMLRLTIAEGLSEHNYFDINMLLAYLVKLNILFRWSSLDKKVGEERFRAIVKGFTDSAQINI
;
A
#
# COMPACT_ATOMS: atom_id res chain seq x y z
N MET A 1 -15.57 -24.30 -12.28
CA MET A 1 -15.55 -22.99 -11.56
C MET A 1 -15.60 -23.12 -10.03
N GLN A 2 -15.68 -24.32 -9.44
CA GLN A 2 -15.89 -24.49 -7.98
C GLN A 2 -14.59 -24.83 -7.20
N LYS A 3 -13.42 -24.88 -7.87
CA LYS A 3 -12.12 -25.24 -7.28
C LYS A 3 -11.30 -24.03 -6.77
N MET A 4 -11.32 -22.90 -7.49
CA MET A 4 -10.55 -21.69 -7.12
C MET A 4 -11.04 -21.01 -5.83
N ASN A 5 -12.35 -21.01 -5.54
CA ASN A 5 -12.90 -20.37 -4.34
C ASN A 5 -12.46 -21.00 -3.01
N ASN A 6 -12.08 -22.28 -3.03
CA ASN A 6 -11.65 -22.98 -1.82
C ASN A 6 -10.15 -22.77 -1.56
N GLU A 7 -9.36 -22.44 -2.58
CA GLU A 7 -7.90 -22.29 -2.48
C GLU A 7 -7.52 -21.01 -1.74
N TYR A 8 -8.16 -19.86 -2.01
CA TYR A 8 -7.90 -18.61 -1.28
C TYR A 8 -8.36 -18.66 0.18
N TYR A 9 -9.49 -19.30 0.44
CA TYR A 9 -9.96 -19.51 1.81
C TYR A 9 -9.03 -20.45 2.59
N CYS A 10 -8.66 -21.60 2.01
CA CYS A 10 -7.71 -22.52 2.63
C CYS A 10 -6.33 -21.87 2.82
N LEU A 11 -5.91 -20.99 1.92
CA LEU A 11 -4.69 -20.21 2.05
C LEU A 11 -4.81 -19.23 3.22
N VAL A 12 -5.85 -18.41 3.29
CA VAL A 12 -6.02 -17.47 4.42
C VAL A 12 -6.18 -18.19 5.76
N ALA A 13 -6.96 -19.28 5.80
CA ALA A 13 -7.12 -20.12 6.98
C ALA A 13 -5.81 -20.82 7.39
N GLY A 14 -5.07 -21.35 6.41
CA GLY A 14 -3.74 -21.93 6.61
C GLY A 14 -2.75 -20.88 7.14
N LEU A 15 -2.67 -19.71 6.52
CA LEU A 15 -1.84 -18.58 6.96
C LEU A 15 -2.22 -18.07 8.35
N ALA A 16 -3.48 -18.21 8.76
CA ALA A 16 -3.97 -17.89 10.10
C ALA A 16 -3.59 -18.95 11.15
N GLU A 17 -3.60 -20.24 10.79
CA GLU A 17 -3.21 -21.37 11.65
C GLU A 17 -1.68 -21.50 11.78
N TYR A 18 -0.95 -21.29 10.69
CA TYR A 18 0.50 -21.17 10.68
C TYR A 18 0.86 -19.78 11.19
N SER A 19 0.95 -19.65 12.51
CA SER A 19 1.77 -18.62 13.14
C SER A 19 3.20 -18.72 12.56
N TYR A 20 3.47 -18.05 11.43
CA TYR A 20 4.78 -17.80 10.85
C TYR A 20 5.54 -16.80 11.71
N ALA A 21 5.56 -17.06 13.01
CA ALA A 21 6.69 -16.77 13.83
C ALA A 21 7.84 -17.62 13.29
N ASP A 22 8.89 -16.99 12.75
CA ASP A 22 10.23 -17.60 12.82
C ASP A 22 10.46 -18.09 14.27
N LYS A 23 11.44 -18.95 14.53
CA LYS A 23 11.83 -19.49 15.86
C LYS A 23 12.01 -18.42 16.98
N ARG A 24 11.81 -17.14 16.66
CA ARG A 24 11.83 -15.93 17.48
C ARG A 24 10.50 -15.15 17.58
N GLY A 25 9.39 -15.55 16.97
CA GLY A 25 8.10 -14.82 17.08
C GLY A 25 7.88 -13.68 16.08
N LYS A 26 8.54 -13.67 14.91
CA LYS A 26 8.40 -12.59 13.90
C LYS A 26 7.67 -13.08 12.66
N ILE A 27 6.73 -12.27 12.17
CA ILE A 27 5.99 -12.48 10.91
C ILE A 27 6.97 -12.49 9.73
N ASP A 28 7.06 -13.61 9.03
CA ASP A 28 7.82 -13.74 7.79
C ASP A 28 6.94 -13.44 6.57
N ILE A 29 6.92 -12.16 6.17
CA ILE A 29 6.13 -11.71 5.03
C ILE A 29 6.62 -12.30 3.71
N GLU A 30 7.91 -12.57 3.56
CA GLU A 30 8.48 -13.10 2.32
C GLU A 30 8.00 -14.53 2.07
N ALA A 31 8.01 -15.36 3.12
CA ALA A 31 7.45 -16.71 3.07
C ALA A 31 5.96 -16.69 2.72
N ILE A 32 5.17 -15.84 3.40
CA ILE A 32 3.72 -15.70 3.16
C ILE A 32 3.45 -15.25 1.72
N ARG A 33 4.19 -14.25 1.22
CA ARG A 33 4.05 -13.78 -0.17
C ARG A 33 4.41 -14.85 -1.19
N THR A 34 5.43 -15.66 -0.92
CA THR A 34 5.85 -16.76 -1.79
C THR A 34 4.74 -17.81 -1.90
N GLU A 35 4.20 -18.25 -0.76
CA GLU A 35 3.10 -19.21 -0.70
C GLU A 35 1.86 -18.68 -1.45
N ILE A 36 1.52 -17.41 -1.25
CA ILE A 36 0.42 -16.76 -1.96
C ILE A 36 0.67 -16.74 -3.48
N ASN A 37 1.87 -16.36 -3.91
CA ASN A 37 2.22 -16.24 -5.33
C ASN A 37 2.19 -17.56 -6.09
N GLU A 38 2.34 -18.70 -5.42
CA GLU A 38 2.24 -20.02 -6.05
C GLU A 38 0.79 -20.37 -6.46
N VAL A 39 -0.19 -19.81 -5.75
CA VAL A 39 -1.62 -20.13 -5.92
C VAL A 39 -2.35 -19.10 -6.80
N LEU A 40 -1.87 -17.85 -6.84
CA LEU A 40 -2.55 -16.77 -7.56
C LEU A 40 -2.59 -16.95 -9.08
N SER A 41 -3.72 -16.57 -9.67
CA SER A 41 -3.83 -16.37 -11.13
C SER A 41 -2.96 -15.18 -11.59
N ALA A 42 -2.62 -15.12 -12.88
CA ALA A 42 -1.85 -13.99 -13.42
C ALA A 42 -2.54 -12.62 -13.20
N GLN A 43 -3.88 -12.60 -13.22
CA GLN A 43 -4.65 -11.38 -12.95
C GLN A 43 -4.56 -10.96 -11.48
N ASP A 44 -4.63 -11.92 -10.56
CA ASP A 44 -4.60 -11.66 -9.12
C ASP A 44 -3.18 -11.29 -8.64
N LYS A 45 -2.15 -11.85 -9.28
CA LYS A 45 -0.75 -11.43 -9.10
C LYS A 45 -0.56 -9.95 -9.38
N LYS A 46 -1.15 -9.43 -10.45
CA LYS A 46 -1.10 -8.00 -10.77
C LYS A 46 -1.76 -7.14 -9.67
N ALA A 47 -2.83 -7.62 -9.05
CA ALA A 47 -3.46 -6.91 -7.93
C ALA A 47 -2.57 -6.91 -6.68
N LEU A 48 -1.90 -8.04 -6.41
CA LEU A 48 -0.92 -8.14 -5.35
C LEU A 48 0.28 -7.21 -5.57
N GLU A 49 0.85 -7.21 -6.78
CA GLU A 49 1.97 -6.34 -7.17
C GLU A 49 1.60 -4.86 -6.97
N LEU A 50 0.40 -4.45 -7.41
CA LEU A 50 -0.09 -3.09 -7.21
C LEU A 50 -0.36 -2.76 -5.73
N LEU A 51 -0.81 -3.71 -4.91
CA LEU A 51 -0.94 -3.46 -3.47
C LEU A 51 0.42 -3.09 -2.85
N TYR A 52 1.49 -3.77 -3.25
CA TYR A 52 2.84 -3.57 -2.71
C TYR A 52 3.64 -2.47 -3.42
N LEU A 53 3.27 -2.10 -4.66
CA LEU A 53 3.89 -1.01 -5.43
C LEU A 53 3.82 0.32 -4.68
N TYR A 54 2.78 0.51 -3.86
CA TYR A 54 2.67 1.64 -2.96
C TYR A 54 3.95 1.84 -2.11
N TYR A 55 4.52 0.77 -1.57
CA TYR A 55 5.74 0.86 -0.74
C TYR A 55 7.00 1.06 -1.58
N ASP A 56 7.03 0.57 -2.82
CA ASP A 56 8.14 0.85 -3.75
C ASP A 56 8.19 2.35 -4.09
N ILE A 57 7.03 3.00 -4.29
CA ILE A 57 6.94 4.45 -4.48
C ILE A 57 7.51 5.19 -3.25
N GLU A 58 7.11 4.78 -2.04
CA GLU A 58 7.66 5.36 -0.81
C GLU A 58 9.19 5.19 -0.74
N ASN A 59 9.70 4.02 -1.10
CA ASN A 59 11.14 3.74 -1.13
C ASN A 59 11.89 4.62 -2.14
N VAL A 60 11.37 4.72 -3.37
CA VAL A 60 11.94 5.57 -4.44
C VAL A 60 12.01 7.03 -3.97
N VAL A 61 10.88 7.58 -3.50
CA VAL A 61 10.79 8.96 -3.00
C VAL A 61 11.74 9.18 -1.83
N ASN A 62 11.81 8.25 -0.88
CA ASN A 62 12.68 8.35 0.28
C ASN A 62 14.16 8.38 -0.09
N ILE A 63 14.60 7.53 -1.03
CA ILE A 63 15.99 7.48 -1.49
C ILE A 63 16.35 8.77 -2.23
N LEU A 64 15.54 9.21 -3.19
CA LEU A 64 15.77 10.46 -3.94
C LEU A 64 15.77 11.70 -3.04
N ASN A 65 14.99 11.67 -1.97
CA ASN A 65 14.94 12.75 -0.99
C ASN A 65 16.09 12.74 0.02
N ASN A 66 16.96 11.71 0.01
CA ASN A 66 17.94 11.45 1.07
C ASN A 66 17.29 11.40 2.46
N SER A 67 16.10 10.82 2.54
CA SER A 67 15.36 10.65 3.79
C SER A 67 16.11 9.71 4.73
N LYS A 68 16.01 9.96 6.04
CA LYS A 68 16.55 9.06 7.07
C LYS A 68 15.56 7.95 7.45
N LEU A 69 14.44 7.86 6.75
CA LEU A 69 13.45 6.81 6.98
C LEU A 69 14.02 5.44 6.61
N PRO A 70 13.69 4.38 7.37
CA PRO A 70 14.12 3.04 7.05
C PRO A 70 13.52 2.59 5.71
N PHE A 71 14.22 1.71 5.00
CA PHE A 71 13.69 1.09 3.78
C PHE A 71 12.50 0.21 4.13
N ASN A 72 11.42 0.36 3.38
CA ASN A 72 10.22 -0.43 3.56
C ASN A 72 10.35 -1.77 2.80
N VAL A 73 10.62 -2.83 3.55
CA VAL A 73 10.80 -4.19 3.01
C VAL A 73 9.51 -4.83 2.47
N LEU A 74 8.35 -4.17 2.64
CA LEU A 74 7.09 -4.64 2.08
C LEU A 74 7.01 -4.44 0.56
N GLY A 75 7.84 -3.56 -0.02
CA GLY A 75 7.88 -3.31 -1.46
C GLY A 75 8.08 -4.58 -2.29
N ASN A 76 7.79 -4.50 -3.58
CA ASN A 76 8.17 -5.55 -4.52
C ASN A 76 9.67 -5.56 -4.79
N LEU A 77 10.31 -4.39 -4.65
CA LEU A 77 11.71 -4.19 -4.98
C LEU A 77 12.58 -4.23 -3.73
N THR A 78 13.73 -4.88 -3.84
CA THR A 78 14.81 -4.76 -2.88
C THR A 78 15.44 -3.37 -2.95
N ARG A 79 16.19 -2.98 -1.90
CA ARG A 79 16.94 -1.71 -1.91
C ARG A 79 17.85 -1.59 -3.13
N VAL A 80 18.57 -2.67 -3.48
CA VAL A 80 19.49 -2.68 -4.63
C VAL A 80 18.72 -2.43 -5.92
N GLN A 81 17.59 -3.09 -6.12
CA GLN A 81 16.75 -2.88 -7.30
C GLN A 81 16.19 -1.45 -7.38
N VAL A 82 15.77 -0.85 -6.26
CA VAL A 82 15.34 0.57 -6.26
C VAL A 82 16.49 1.51 -6.60
N GLU A 83 17.68 1.24 -6.09
CA GLU A 83 18.89 2.02 -6.41
C GLU A 83 19.31 1.84 -7.88
N GLU A 84 19.14 0.65 -8.45
CA GLU A 84 19.31 0.36 -9.89
C GLU A 84 18.28 1.13 -10.72
N GLU A 85 16.98 1.09 -10.39
CA GLU A 85 15.94 1.88 -11.07
C GLU A 85 16.27 3.37 -11.10
N ILE A 86 16.73 3.91 -9.96
CA ILE A 86 17.11 5.31 -9.83
C ILE A 86 18.37 5.64 -10.62
N SER A 87 19.34 4.74 -10.73
CA SER A 87 20.64 5.02 -11.36
C SER A 87 20.71 4.64 -12.85
N ALA A 88 19.89 3.68 -13.29
CA ALA A 88 19.88 3.15 -14.64
C ALA A 88 19.59 4.24 -15.68
N PHE A 89 20.53 4.44 -16.60
CA PHE A 89 20.41 5.36 -17.71
C PHE A 89 20.27 4.54 -18.99
N GLU A 90 19.11 4.62 -19.63
CA GLU A 90 18.85 3.95 -20.90
C GLU A 90 19.62 4.65 -22.03
N THR A 91 20.29 3.86 -22.84
CA THR A 91 20.87 4.31 -24.12
C THR A 91 20.34 3.41 -25.22
N ASP A 92 20.35 3.89 -26.46
CA ASP A 92 19.90 3.09 -27.62
C ASP A 92 20.66 1.75 -27.76
N ASP A 93 21.87 1.66 -27.21
CA ASP A 93 22.73 0.48 -27.27
C ASP A 93 22.57 -0.48 -26.06
N GLU A 94 22.04 0.00 -24.92
CA GLU A 94 21.84 -0.79 -23.69
C GLU A 94 20.45 -0.50 -23.11
N PRO A 95 19.42 -1.26 -23.52
CA PRO A 95 18.07 -1.11 -22.96
C PRO A 95 18.04 -1.62 -21.53
N PHE A 96 17.40 -0.87 -20.65
CA PHE A 96 17.14 -1.26 -19.27
C PHE A 96 15.70 -1.75 -19.14
N GLU A 97 15.52 -2.98 -18.69
CA GLU A 97 14.19 -3.53 -18.42
C GLU A 97 13.76 -3.12 -17.01
N SER A 98 13.05 -1.99 -16.92
CA SER A 98 12.55 -1.48 -15.64
C SER A 98 11.56 -2.44 -15.00
N LEU A 99 11.74 -2.64 -13.69
CA LEU A 99 10.84 -3.36 -12.80
C LEU A 99 9.66 -2.49 -12.34
N LEU A 100 9.73 -1.17 -12.54
CA LEU A 100 8.60 -0.26 -12.31
C LEU A 100 7.61 -0.34 -13.48
N PRO A 101 6.29 -0.22 -13.22
CA PRO A 101 5.33 -0.09 -14.31
C PRO A 101 5.66 1.11 -15.20
N PRO A 102 5.41 1.02 -16.53
CA PRO A 102 5.83 2.05 -17.48
C PRO A 102 5.43 3.50 -17.13
N PRO A 103 4.21 3.78 -16.61
CA PRO A 103 3.87 5.15 -16.20
C PRO A 103 4.77 5.71 -15.10
N LEU A 104 5.07 4.90 -14.07
CA LEU A 104 5.94 5.31 -12.96
C LEU A 104 7.38 5.50 -13.44
N ARG A 105 7.86 4.61 -14.32
CA ARG A 105 9.19 4.74 -14.93
C ARG A 105 9.32 6.06 -15.70
N LEU A 106 8.35 6.39 -16.53
CA LEU A 106 8.33 7.65 -17.27
C LEU A 106 8.36 8.87 -16.34
N THR A 107 7.57 8.86 -15.27
CA THR A 107 7.57 9.94 -14.26
C THR A 107 8.91 10.05 -13.53
N LEU A 108 9.55 8.92 -13.21
CA LEU A 108 10.90 8.90 -12.62
C LEU A 108 11.94 9.47 -13.58
N ASP A 109 11.92 9.08 -14.85
CA ASP A 109 12.87 9.56 -15.86
C ASP A 109 12.71 11.05 -16.15
N ARG A 110 11.48 11.57 -16.12
CA ARG A 110 11.20 13.03 -16.17
C ARG A 110 11.87 13.76 -15.02
N TYR A 111 11.69 13.29 -13.79
CA TYR A 111 12.33 13.90 -12.61
C TYR A 111 13.87 13.88 -12.68
N LEU A 112 14.43 12.79 -13.20
CA LEU A 112 15.88 12.64 -13.35
C LEU A 112 16.45 13.39 -14.57
N GLY A 113 15.60 14.11 -15.32
CA GLY A 113 16.01 14.88 -16.50
C GLY A 113 16.43 14.02 -17.69
N ARG A 114 16.03 12.75 -17.72
CA ARG A 114 16.31 11.79 -18.80
C ARG A 114 15.28 11.86 -19.92
N TYR A 115 14.09 12.36 -19.60
CA TYR A 115 13.02 12.59 -20.55
C TYR A 115 12.54 14.04 -20.42
N VAL A 116 12.64 14.81 -21.50
CA VAL A 116 12.12 16.18 -21.58
C VAL A 116 10.94 16.15 -22.55
N ALA A 117 9.73 16.38 -22.04
CA ALA A 117 8.58 16.61 -22.91
C ALA A 117 8.73 17.98 -23.60
N GLU A 118 8.25 18.11 -24.84
CA GLU A 118 8.39 19.35 -25.64
C GLU A 118 7.77 20.60 -24.96
N ASP A 119 6.91 20.42 -23.96
CA ASP A 119 6.21 21.48 -23.20
C ASP A 119 6.62 21.60 -21.71
N ASP A 120 7.66 20.91 -21.24
CA ASP A 120 8.07 20.93 -19.82
C ASP A 120 8.92 22.18 -19.47
N GLU A 121 8.28 23.34 -19.27
CA GLU A 121 8.91 24.55 -18.70
C GLU A 121 9.04 24.52 -17.16
N LEU A 122 8.52 23.49 -16.50
CA LEU A 122 8.39 23.46 -15.05
C LEU A 122 9.59 22.81 -14.35
N ASN A 123 10.03 23.46 -13.27
CA ASN A 123 10.99 22.93 -12.31
C ASN A 123 10.34 21.75 -11.57
N PHE A 124 10.51 20.53 -12.09
CA PHE A 124 9.91 19.30 -11.58
C PHE A 124 10.54 18.91 -10.24
N ASP A 125 10.03 19.50 -9.16
CA ASP A 125 10.59 19.35 -7.82
C ASP A 125 10.18 18.06 -7.10
N LYS A 126 10.73 17.85 -5.90
CA LYS A 126 10.50 16.66 -5.06
C LYS A 126 9.03 16.42 -4.72
N SER A 127 8.27 17.49 -4.50
CA SER A 127 6.86 17.38 -4.12
C SER A 127 5.99 17.03 -5.33
N LEU A 128 6.37 17.51 -6.51
CA LEU A 128 5.75 17.15 -7.78
C LEU A 128 6.05 15.70 -8.17
N LEU A 129 7.25 15.18 -7.85
CA LEU A 129 7.58 13.77 -8.06
C LEU A 129 6.64 12.84 -7.27
N GLU A 130 6.57 13.02 -5.95
CA GLU A 130 5.74 12.16 -5.09
C GLU A 130 4.28 12.21 -5.52
N LYS A 131 3.76 13.42 -5.81
CA LYS A 131 2.42 13.60 -6.36
C LYS A 131 2.20 12.83 -7.66
N SER A 132 3.14 12.94 -8.61
CA SER A 132 2.99 12.35 -9.94
C SER A 132 3.08 10.83 -9.89
N LEU A 133 4.01 10.26 -9.12
CA LEU A 133 4.11 8.82 -8.92
C LEU A 133 2.84 8.24 -8.30
N HIS A 134 2.26 8.92 -7.30
CA HIS A 134 0.98 8.50 -6.73
C HIS A 134 -0.19 8.68 -7.70
N ALA A 135 -0.18 9.70 -8.55
CA ALA A 135 -1.21 9.87 -9.59
C ALA A 135 -1.20 8.69 -10.57
N ASP A 136 -0.02 8.31 -11.07
CA ASP A 136 0.15 7.17 -11.97
C ASP A 136 -0.25 5.86 -11.27
N TYR A 137 0.12 5.70 -10.00
CA TYR A 137 -0.25 4.55 -9.19
C TYR A 137 -1.77 4.38 -9.05
N PHE A 138 -2.49 5.43 -8.66
CA PHE A 138 -3.93 5.35 -8.50
C PHE A 138 -4.65 5.13 -9.83
N LEU A 139 -4.14 5.70 -10.92
CA LEU A 139 -4.63 5.39 -12.26
C LEU A 139 -4.45 3.91 -12.57
N LEU A 140 -3.28 3.32 -12.31
CA LEU A 140 -3.06 1.88 -12.47
C LEU A 140 -4.03 1.04 -11.64
N CYS A 141 -4.23 1.37 -10.35
CA CYS A 141 -5.22 0.69 -9.51
C CYS A 141 -6.62 0.73 -10.16
N SER A 142 -7.05 1.90 -10.67
CA SER A 142 -8.40 2.08 -11.22
C SER A 142 -8.72 1.16 -12.41
N THR A 143 -7.70 0.70 -13.13
CA THR A 143 -7.85 -0.16 -14.32
C THR A 143 -7.98 -1.65 -14.00
N ILE A 144 -7.73 -2.06 -12.75
CA ILE A 144 -7.69 -3.49 -12.40
C ILE A 144 -9.07 -4.05 -12.04
N LYS A 145 -9.30 -5.30 -12.41
CA LYS A 145 -10.52 -6.05 -12.10
C LYS A 145 -10.50 -6.63 -10.67
N CYS A 146 -10.14 -5.82 -9.68
CA CYS A 146 -10.23 -6.15 -8.27
C CYS A 146 -10.89 -4.98 -7.53
N ASP A 147 -12.11 -5.22 -7.03
CA ASP A 147 -12.98 -4.18 -6.47
C ASP A 147 -12.42 -3.65 -5.15
N PHE A 148 -11.87 -4.53 -4.32
CA PHE A 148 -11.18 -4.13 -3.10
C PHE A 148 -10.03 -3.19 -3.38
N LEU A 149 -9.13 -3.56 -4.30
CA LEU A 149 -7.95 -2.74 -4.57
C LEU A 149 -8.33 -1.39 -5.17
N ARG A 150 -9.33 -1.33 -6.05
CA ARG A 150 -9.83 -0.06 -6.60
C ARG A 150 -10.33 0.87 -5.48
N LYS A 151 -11.23 0.37 -4.63
CA LYS A 151 -11.80 1.16 -3.52
C LYS A 151 -10.75 1.51 -2.47
N TRP A 152 -9.84 0.59 -2.17
CA TRP A 152 -8.73 0.81 -1.24
C TRP A 152 -7.83 1.96 -1.73
N CYS A 153 -7.39 1.91 -3.00
CA CYS A 153 -6.58 2.98 -3.61
C CYS A 153 -7.35 4.31 -3.67
N GLU A 154 -8.66 4.28 -3.95
CA GLU A 154 -9.51 5.46 -3.94
C GLU A 154 -9.60 6.11 -2.55
N TYR A 155 -9.86 5.31 -1.50
CA TYR A 155 -9.93 5.80 -0.13
C TYR A 155 -8.57 6.31 0.36
N ASP A 156 -7.46 5.64 0.02
CA ASP A 156 -6.11 6.15 0.34
C ASP A 156 -5.85 7.50 -0.33
N ARG A 157 -6.24 7.66 -1.60
CA ARG A 157 -6.14 8.95 -2.32
C ARG A 157 -6.95 10.06 -1.65
N ILE A 158 -8.19 9.77 -1.25
CA ILE A 158 -9.06 10.73 -0.53
C ILE A 158 -8.43 11.13 0.81
N ILE A 159 -8.00 10.15 1.61
CA ILE A 159 -7.33 10.40 2.91
C ILE A 159 -6.10 11.29 2.72
N ARG A 160 -5.25 10.98 1.73
CA ARG A 160 -4.06 11.77 1.40
C ARG A 160 -4.41 13.20 1.02
N ASN A 161 -5.43 13.39 0.18
CA ASN A 161 -5.86 14.73 -0.22
C ASN A 161 -6.42 15.53 0.97
N ILE A 162 -7.25 14.93 1.83
CA ILE A 162 -7.75 15.58 3.05
C ILE A 162 -6.59 16.00 3.96
N ILE A 163 -5.58 15.13 4.15
CA ILE A 163 -4.37 15.44 4.93
C ILE A 163 -3.60 16.59 4.28
N ALA A 164 -3.43 16.58 2.96
CA ALA A 164 -2.72 17.62 2.21
C ALA A 164 -3.41 18.98 2.35
N VAL A 165 -4.74 19.03 2.16
CA VAL A 165 -5.56 20.24 2.34
C VAL A 165 -5.40 20.81 3.74
N ARG A 166 -5.55 19.99 4.78
CA ARG A 166 -5.42 20.46 6.16
C ARG A 166 -4.01 20.95 6.50
N ARG A 167 -2.98 20.24 6.04
CA ARG A 167 -1.57 20.68 6.23
C ARG A 167 -1.29 21.99 5.52
N ALA A 168 -1.79 22.15 4.31
CA ALA A 168 -1.62 23.36 3.52
C ALA A 168 -2.31 24.56 4.17
N ALA A 169 -3.53 24.38 4.68
CA ALA A 169 -4.25 25.39 5.44
C ALA A 169 -3.51 25.82 6.72
N GLN A 170 -2.90 24.88 7.45
CA GLN A 170 -2.09 25.18 8.63
C GLN A 170 -0.81 25.96 8.33
N LEU A 171 -0.27 25.80 7.12
CA LEU A 171 0.97 26.43 6.66
C LEU A 171 0.73 27.66 5.77
N GLU A 172 -0.54 28.03 5.54
CA GLU A 172 -0.95 29.09 4.60
C GLU A 172 -0.36 28.90 3.19
N LYS A 173 -0.42 27.65 2.68
CA LYS A 173 0.08 27.26 1.37
C LYS A 173 -1.01 26.61 0.53
N GLU A 174 -0.77 26.51 -0.77
CA GLU A 174 -1.58 25.72 -1.69
C GLU A 174 -1.37 24.20 -1.44
N PRO A 175 -2.45 23.39 -1.43
CA PRO A 175 -2.34 21.97 -1.21
C PRO A 175 -1.83 21.23 -2.45
N ILE A 176 -0.89 20.32 -2.23
CA ILE A 176 -0.41 19.41 -3.26
C ILE A 176 -1.26 18.14 -3.21
N MET A 177 -2.32 18.12 -4.01
CA MET A 177 -3.27 17.00 -4.09
C MET A 177 -2.99 16.08 -5.29
N VAL A 178 -3.39 14.81 -5.14
CA VAL A 178 -3.37 13.81 -6.20
C VAL A 178 -4.78 13.70 -6.80
N GLY A 179 -4.96 14.28 -7.97
CA GLY A 179 -6.28 14.44 -8.60
C GLY A 179 -7.18 15.42 -7.85
N GLU A 180 -8.48 15.35 -8.12
CA GLU A 180 -9.50 16.20 -7.50
C GLU A 180 -10.05 15.57 -6.20
N LEU A 181 -10.40 16.40 -5.24
CA LEU A 181 -11.14 16.02 -4.05
C LEU A 181 -12.56 16.59 -4.19
N GLU A 182 -13.55 15.71 -4.28
CA GLU A 182 -14.97 16.10 -4.22
C GLU A 182 -15.32 16.58 -2.79
N ASP A 183 -16.60 16.64 -2.42
CA ASP A 183 -16.96 17.01 -1.05
C ASP A 183 -16.36 15.98 -0.06
N GLU A 184 -15.32 16.41 0.68
CA GLU A 184 -14.63 15.57 1.66
C GLU A 184 -15.57 14.96 2.70
N ARG A 185 -16.74 15.60 2.95
CA ARG A 185 -17.74 15.14 3.91
C ARG A 185 -18.55 13.95 3.42
N GLU A 186 -18.53 13.66 2.12
CA GLU A 186 -19.14 12.46 1.55
C GLU A 186 -18.26 11.23 1.74
N PHE A 187 -17.01 11.40 2.16
CA PHE A 187 -16.15 10.27 2.51
C PHE A 187 -16.70 9.52 3.72
N GLU A 188 -16.94 8.22 3.55
CA GLU A 188 -17.58 7.34 4.53
C GLU A 188 -16.92 7.40 5.93
N TYR A 189 -15.60 7.56 5.98
CA TYR A 189 -14.81 7.60 7.22
C TYR A 189 -14.34 9.00 7.59
N TYR A 190 -15.00 10.05 7.08
CA TYR A 190 -14.58 11.44 7.30
C TYR A 190 -14.50 11.78 8.79
N SER A 191 -15.52 11.46 9.57
CA SER A 191 -15.60 11.82 11.00
C SER A 191 -14.47 11.17 11.81
N GLU A 192 -14.20 9.89 11.56
CA GLU A 192 -13.13 9.12 12.16
C GLU A 192 -11.77 9.70 11.75
N LEU A 193 -11.58 10.00 10.46
CA LEU A 193 -10.36 10.61 9.95
C LEU A 193 -10.09 11.95 10.63
N ILE A 194 -11.08 12.84 10.74
CA ILE A 194 -10.90 14.14 11.39
C ILE A 194 -10.51 13.97 12.86
N SER A 195 -11.17 13.07 13.59
CA SER A 195 -10.81 12.70 14.96
C SER A 195 -9.37 12.20 15.09
N VAL A 196 -8.90 11.38 14.13
CA VAL A 196 -7.49 10.96 14.05
C VAL A 196 -6.58 12.18 13.85
N LEU A 197 -6.87 13.05 12.88
CA LEU A 197 -6.01 14.19 12.54
C LEU A 197 -5.94 15.27 13.64
N GLU A 198 -6.96 15.36 14.49
CA GLU A 198 -6.98 16.25 15.66
C GLU A 198 -6.18 15.71 16.86
N THR A 199 -5.77 14.43 16.81
CA THR A 199 -4.92 13.83 17.85
C THR A 199 -3.54 14.50 17.83
N ARG A 200 -3.15 15.09 18.98
CA ARG A 200 -1.89 15.85 19.12
C ARG A 200 -0.66 14.97 19.22
N ASP A 201 -0.75 13.87 19.97
CA ASP A 201 0.36 12.96 20.14
C ASP A 201 0.62 12.22 18.82
N PHE A 202 1.86 12.29 18.34
CA PHE A 202 2.23 11.75 17.05
C PHE A 202 2.07 10.22 17.02
N VAL A 203 2.49 9.52 18.08
CA VAL A 203 2.46 8.05 18.14
C VAL A 203 1.03 7.55 18.23
N GLU A 204 0.20 8.21 19.03
CA GLU A 204 -1.23 7.94 19.13
C GLU A 204 -1.93 8.19 17.80
N ARG A 205 -1.60 9.28 17.11
CA ARG A 205 -2.17 9.60 15.79
C ARG A 205 -1.82 8.55 14.74
N GLU A 206 -0.56 8.11 14.67
CA GLU A 206 -0.15 7.02 13.77
C GLU A 206 -0.89 5.72 14.11
N THR A 207 -1.03 5.40 15.41
CA THR A 207 -1.77 4.21 15.85
C THR A 207 -3.24 4.28 15.46
N LYS A 208 -3.90 5.44 15.62
CA LYS A 208 -5.30 5.64 15.22
C LYS A 208 -5.49 5.61 13.71
N MET A 209 -4.54 6.16 12.95
CA MET A 209 -4.55 6.07 11.48
C MET A 209 -4.50 4.60 11.02
N ASP A 210 -3.71 3.79 11.72
CA ASP A 210 -3.60 2.37 11.44
C ASP A 210 -4.86 1.60 11.80
N MET A 211 -5.48 1.92 12.93
CA MET A 211 -6.80 1.37 13.29
C MET A 211 -7.86 1.74 12.25
N LEU A 212 -7.88 2.99 11.79
CA LEU A 212 -8.80 3.43 10.73
C LEU A 212 -8.58 2.64 9.43
N ARG A 213 -7.33 2.43 9.03
CA ARG A 213 -6.98 1.58 7.87
C ARG A 213 -7.46 0.13 8.03
N LEU A 214 -7.37 -0.44 9.24
CA LEU A 214 -7.91 -1.77 9.53
C LEU A 214 -9.44 -1.79 9.36
N THR A 215 -10.15 -0.79 9.90
CA THR A 215 -11.60 -0.67 9.76
C THR A 215 -12.03 -0.53 8.31
N ILE A 216 -11.32 0.29 7.52
CA ILE A 216 -11.57 0.42 6.07
C ILE A 216 -11.37 -0.92 5.36
N ALA A 217 -10.26 -1.61 5.62
CA ALA A 217 -10.00 -2.92 5.01
C ALA A 217 -11.08 -3.95 5.36
N GLU A 218 -11.59 -3.91 6.60
CA GLU A 218 -12.70 -4.74 7.04
C GLU A 218 -13.99 -4.44 6.27
N GLY A 219 -14.42 -3.17 6.26
CA GLY A 219 -15.64 -2.76 5.55
C GLY A 219 -15.59 -3.08 4.05
N LEU A 220 -14.44 -2.91 3.40
CA LEU A 220 -14.28 -3.25 1.97
C LEU A 220 -14.33 -4.76 1.69
N SER A 221 -14.06 -5.60 2.69
CA SER A 221 -14.03 -7.06 2.57
C SER A 221 -15.26 -7.78 3.14
N GLU A 222 -16.15 -7.06 3.83
CA GLU A 222 -17.26 -7.61 4.63
C GLU A 222 -18.18 -8.58 3.84
N HIS A 223 -18.30 -8.42 2.52
CA HIS A 223 -19.19 -9.24 1.69
C HIS A 223 -18.45 -10.21 0.75
N ASN A 224 -17.13 -10.27 0.80
CA ASN A 224 -16.29 -10.95 -0.20
C ASN A 224 -15.47 -12.09 0.42
N TYR A 225 -16.13 -13.19 0.76
CA TYR A 225 -15.53 -14.27 1.55
C TYR A 225 -14.70 -15.31 0.75
N PHE A 226 -14.70 -15.28 -0.59
CA PHE A 226 -14.10 -16.35 -1.42
C PHE A 226 -13.34 -15.85 -2.66
N ASP A 227 -12.90 -14.59 -2.68
CA ASP A 227 -12.16 -14.01 -3.81
C ASP A 227 -10.86 -13.32 -3.37
N ILE A 228 -10.13 -12.76 -4.34
CA ILE A 228 -8.90 -11.99 -4.14
C ILE A 228 -9.08 -10.81 -3.16
N ASN A 229 -10.28 -10.26 -3.01
CA ASN A 229 -10.55 -9.14 -2.10
C ASN A 229 -10.30 -9.53 -0.64
N MET A 230 -10.69 -10.75 -0.23
CA MET A 230 -10.40 -11.26 1.12
C MET A 230 -8.90 -11.36 1.37
N LEU A 231 -8.17 -11.88 0.39
CA LEU A 231 -6.72 -12.06 0.49
C LEU A 231 -6.01 -10.70 0.59
N LEU A 232 -6.37 -9.72 -0.25
CA LEU A 232 -5.79 -8.38 -0.17
C LEU A 232 -6.13 -7.67 1.14
N ALA A 233 -7.37 -7.82 1.64
CA ALA A 233 -7.76 -7.30 2.94
C ALA A 233 -6.94 -7.93 4.08
N TYR A 234 -6.76 -9.25 4.05
CA TYR A 234 -5.89 -9.96 5.00
C TYR A 234 -4.45 -9.42 4.94
N LEU A 235 -3.89 -9.25 3.73
CA LEU A 235 -2.54 -8.72 3.55
C LEU A 235 -2.38 -7.28 4.05
N VAL A 236 -3.38 -6.41 3.85
CA VAL A 236 -3.36 -5.07 4.44
C VAL A 236 -3.26 -5.14 5.97
N LYS A 237 -4.05 -5.99 6.62
CA LYS A 237 -3.98 -6.19 8.07
C LYS A 237 -2.62 -6.74 8.49
N LEU A 238 -2.10 -7.73 7.77
CA LEU A 238 -0.78 -8.31 8.00
C LEU A 238 0.34 -7.26 7.89
N ASN A 239 0.29 -6.40 6.88
CA ASN A 239 1.25 -5.32 6.67
C ASN A 239 1.26 -4.32 7.83
N ILE A 240 0.08 -3.94 8.34
CA ILE A 240 -0.05 -3.05 9.52
C ILE A 240 0.53 -3.72 10.76
N LEU A 241 0.20 -5.00 10.98
CA LEU A 241 0.74 -5.78 12.10
C LEU A 241 2.26 -5.93 12.02
N PHE A 242 2.80 -6.15 10.83
CA PHE A 242 4.24 -6.22 10.61
C PHE A 242 4.93 -4.90 10.98
N ARG A 243 4.37 -3.76 10.57
CA ARG A 243 4.90 -2.45 10.96
C ARG A 243 4.87 -2.29 12.48
N TRP A 244 3.80 -2.68 13.16
CA TRP A 244 3.73 -2.61 14.63
C TRP A 244 4.73 -3.57 15.31
N SER A 245 4.88 -4.81 14.83
CA SER A 245 5.84 -5.77 15.39
C SER A 245 7.29 -5.35 15.20
N SER A 246 7.57 -4.54 14.18
CA SER A 246 8.87 -3.91 13.95
C SER A 246 9.13 -2.76 14.94
N LEU A 247 8.08 -2.18 15.54
CA LEU A 247 8.14 -1.10 16.52
C LEU A 247 8.11 -1.61 17.98
N ASP A 248 7.27 -2.60 18.30
CA ASP A 248 7.17 -3.24 19.62
C ASP A 248 6.75 -4.72 19.49
N LYS A 249 7.66 -5.61 19.89
CA LYS A 249 7.53 -7.07 19.74
C LYS A 249 6.39 -7.67 20.57
N LYS A 250 6.09 -7.13 21.75
CA LYS A 250 5.04 -7.70 22.64
C LYS A 250 3.64 -7.28 22.21
N VAL A 251 3.48 -5.99 21.88
CA VAL A 251 2.19 -5.43 21.46
C VAL A 251 1.74 -5.97 20.10
N GLY A 252 2.69 -6.17 19.17
CA GLY A 252 2.41 -6.77 17.86
C GLY A 252 1.90 -8.21 17.96
N GLU A 253 2.47 -9.03 18.84
CA GLU A 253 2.09 -10.45 19.00
C GLU A 253 0.69 -10.60 19.63
N GLU A 254 0.36 -9.80 20.66
CA GLU A 254 -0.96 -9.85 21.31
C GLU A 254 -2.08 -9.44 20.36
N ARG A 255 -1.88 -8.37 19.58
CA ARG A 255 -2.87 -7.89 18.61
C ARG A 255 -2.99 -8.78 17.38
N PHE A 256 -1.88 -9.39 16.94
CA PHE A 256 -1.92 -10.40 15.88
C PHE A 256 -2.83 -11.57 16.27
N ARG A 257 -2.68 -12.09 17.49
CA ARG A 257 -3.55 -13.17 18.00
C ARG A 257 -5.03 -12.75 18.06
N ALA A 258 -5.31 -11.50 18.40
CA ALA A 258 -6.68 -10.98 18.43
C ALA A 258 -7.31 -10.91 17.01
N ILE A 259 -6.55 -10.44 16.01
CA ILE A 259 -7.02 -10.35 14.62
C ILE A 259 -7.20 -11.74 14.01
N VAL A 260 -6.20 -12.63 14.17
CA VAL A 260 -6.27 -14.02 13.70
C VAL A 260 -7.47 -14.75 14.31
N LYS A 261 -7.72 -14.57 15.61
CA LYS A 261 -8.87 -15.16 16.29
C LYS A 261 -10.20 -14.64 15.76
N GLY A 262 -10.29 -13.34 15.45
CA GLY A 262 -11.48 -12.75 14.83
C GLY A 262 -11.83 -13.40 13.48
N PHE A 263 -10.82 -13.75 12.69
CA PHE A 263 -11.01 -14.46 11.42
C PHE A 263 -11.49 -15.91 11.63
N THR A 264 -10.89 -16.67 12.54
CA THR A 264 -11.32 -18.05 12.82
C THR A 264 -12.74 -18.11 13.40
N ASP A 265 -13.11 -17.15 14.25
CA ASP A 265 -14.44 -17.12 14.88
C ASP A 265 -15.53 -16.69 13.88
N SER A 266 -15.24 -15.71 12.99
CA SER A 266 -16.17 -15.33 11.91
C SER A 266 -16.42 -16.46 10.89
N ALA A 267 -15.45 -17.37 10.73
CA ALA A 267 -15.55 -18.54 9.87
C ALA A 267 -16.36 -19.69 10.52
N GLN A 268 -16.39 -19.78 11.86
CA GLN A 268 -17.16 -20.81 12.58
C GLN A 268 -18.66 -20.49 12.70
N ILE A 269 -19.06 -19.22 12.59
CA ILE A 269 -20.46 -18.80 12.78
C ILE A 269 -21.34 -19.14 11.55
N ASN A 270 -20.74 -19.55 10.42
CA ASN A 270 -21.46 -19.85 9.17
C ASN A 270 -21.31 -21.32 8.68
N ILE A 271 -21.10 -22.28 9.60
CA ILE A 271 -21.30 -23.72 9.33
C ILE A 271 -22.61 -24.20 9.95
#